data_AF-A0A3A0DQY8-F1
#
_entry.id   AF-A0A3A0DQY8-F1
#
_cell.length_a   1.000
_cell.length_b   1.000
_cell.length_c   1.000
_cell.angle_alpha   90.00
_cell.angle_beta   90.00
_cell.angle_gamma   90.00
#
_symmetry.space_group_name_H-M   'P 1'
#
loop_
_entity.id
_entity.type
_entity.pdbx_description
1 polymer ?
#
loop_
_entity_poly.entity_id
_entity_poly.type
_entity_poly.pdbx_seq_one_letter_code
_entity_poly.pdbx_strand_id
1 'polypeptide(L)'
;MGCVPCRRTPSSGPWVARLCREFGISRKTGNKCKERFFADGSTGLHDRSRRPKRSPNAIGETTVCEAAKVKLAHRDWGAEGADGACDDAER
;
A
#
# COMPACT_ATOMS: atom_id res chain seq x y z
N MET A 1 -27.55 -7.58 -41.15
CA MET A 1 -26.26 -8.26 -40.90
C MET A 1 -25.41 -7.34 -40.02
N GLY A 2 -25.46 -7.54 -38.70
CA GLY A 2 -24.89 -6.60 -37.74
C GLY A 2 -23.38 -6.78 -37.57
N CYS A 3 -22.63 -5.68 -37.70
CA CYS A 3 -21.24 -5.58 -37.26
C CYS A 3 -21.17 -5.85 -35.75
N VAL A 4 -20.46 -6.90 -35.36
CA VAL A 4 -20.11 -7.17 -33.96
C VAL A 4 -19.27 -5.98 -33.44
N PRO A 5 -19.54 -5.45 -32.24
CA PRO A 5 -18.92 -4.20 -31.81
C PRO A 5 -17.42 -4.38 -31.63
N CYS A 6 -16.68 -3.32 -31.96
CA CYS A 6 -15.30 -3.07 -31.57
C CYS A 6 -15.14 -3.35 -30.06
N ARG A 7 -14.72 -4.57 -29.71
CA ARG A 7 -14.31 -4.88 -28.34
C ARG A 7 -13.02 -4.09 -28.11
N ARG A 8 -13.15 -2.93 -27.46
CA ARG A 8 -12.01 -2.21 -26.87
C ARG A 8 -11.22 -3.23 -26.06
N THR A 9 -10.08 -3.66 -26.60
CA THR A 9 -9.07 -4.35 -25.82
C THR A 9 -8.69 -3.39 -24.71
N PRO A 10 -8.88 -3.74 -23.43
CA PRO A 10 -8.31 -2.92 -22.38
C PRO A 10 -6.79 -2.89 -22.59
N SER A 11 -6.16 -1.76 -22.29
CA SER A 11 -4.69 -1.56 -22.36
C SER A 11 -3.87 -2.56 -21.52
N SER A 12 -4.56 -3.41 -20.74
CA SER A 12 -4.04 -4.54 -20.00
C SER A 12 -4.29 -5.85 -20.78
N GLY A 13 -3.24 -6.65 -21.01
CA GLY A 13 -3.34 -7.92 -21.72
C GLY A 13 -4.39 -8.89 -21.14
N PRO A 14 -4.90 -9.84 -21.96
CA PRO A 14 -6.06 -10.66 -21.63
C PRO A 14 -5.89 -11.50 -20.35
N TRP A 15 -4.65 -11.87 -20.01
CA TRP A 15 -4.32 -12.64 -18.82
C TRP A 15 -4.50 -11.83 -17.52
N VAL A 16 -4.21 -10.52 -17.53
CA VAL A 16 -4.38 -9.65 -16.35
C VAL A 16 -5.85 -9.58 -15.94
N ALA A 17 -6.75 -9.48 -16.92
CA ALA A 17 -8.18 -9.42 -16.66
C ALA A 17 -8.73 -10.73 -16.04
N ARG A 18 -8.24 -11.88 -16.50
CA ARG A 18 -8.58 -13.19 -15.92
C ARG A 18 -8.10 -13.30 -14.48
N LEU A 19 -6.82 -13.01 -14.24
CA LEU A 19 -6.24 -13.07 -12.89
C LEU A 19 -6.94 -12.10 -11.94
N CYS A 20 -7.25 -10.87 -12.36
CA CYS A 20 -7.96 -9.92 -11.50
C CYS A 20 -9.31 -10.46 -11.01
N ARG A 21 -10.04 -11.20 -11.85
CA ARG A 21 -11.32 -11.81 -11.47
C ARG A 21 -11.13 -12.99 -10.52
N GLU A 22 -10.13 -13.82 -10.77
CA GLU A 22 -9.80 -14.98 -9.95
C GLU A 22 -9.35 -14.58 -8.54
N PHE A 23 -8.52 -13.53 -8.43
CA PHE A 23 -8.04 -13.01 -7.15
C PHE A 23 -8.97 -11.97 -6.50
N GLY A 24 -10.12 -11.65 -7.12
CA GLY A 24 -11.06 -10.66 -6.59
C GLY A 24 -10.50 -9.23 -6.48
N ILE A 25 -9.46 -8.89 -7.25
CA ILE A 25 -8.82 -7.57 -7.22
C ILE A 25 -9.30 -6.69 -8.38
N SER A 26 -9.29 -5.37 -8.17
CA SER A 26 -9.60 -4.43 -9.25
C SER A 26 -8.55 -4.50 -10.37
N ARG A 27 -8.96 -4.19 -11.62
CA ARG A 27 -8.02 -4.10 -12.75
C ARG A 27 -6.91 -3.07 -12.52
N LYS A 28 -7.20 -1.99 -11.79
CA LYS A 28 -6.19 -0.98 -11.41
C LYS A 28 -5.11 -1.59 -10.52
N THR A 29 -5.50 -2.41 -9.55
CA THR A 29 -4.58 -3.14 -8.67
C THR A 29 -3.75 -4.14 -9.47
N GLY A 30 -4.38 -4.94 -10.33
CA GLY A 30 -3.68 -5.92 -11.15
C GLY A 30 -2.65 -5.31 -12.11
N ASN A 31 -2.97 -4.17 -12.74
CA ASN A 31 -2.00 -3.44 -13.57
C ASN A 31 -0.79 -2.96 -12.76
N LYS A 32 -1.03 -2.42 -11.57
CA LYS A 32 0.04 -1.98 -10.66
C LYS A 32 0.92 -3.15 -10.21
N CYS A 33 0.33 -4.30 -9.90
CA CYS A 33 1.06 -5.52 -9.55
C CYS A 33 1.90 -6.01 -10.75
N LYS A 34 1.33 -6.00 -11.95
CA LYS A 34 2.04 -6.35 -13.19
C LYS A 34 3.26 -5.45 -13.41
N GLU A 35 3.08 -4.14 -13.36
CA GLU A 35 4.18 -3.17 -13.54
C GLU A 35 5.29 -3.38 -12.51
N ARG A 36 4.94 -3.59 -11.24
CA ARG A 36 5.91 -3.86 -10.18
C ARG A 36 6.63 -5.20 -10.36
N PHE A 37 5.93 -6.23 -10.80
CA PHE A 37 6.54 -7.53 -11.07
C PHE A 37 7.57 -7.45 -12.19
N PHE A 38 7.28 -6.69 -13.26
CA PHE A 38 8.25 -6.49 -14.34
C PHE A 38 9.43 -5.61 -13.94
N ALA A 39 9.25 -4.67 -13.01
CA ALA A 39 10.33 -3.81 -12.52
C ALA A 39 11.22 -4.49 -11.47
N ASP A 40 10.60 -5.15 -10.48
CA ASP A 40 11.26 -5.57 -9.24
C ASP A 40 11.14 -7.09 -8.99
N GLY A 41 10.58 -7.86 -9.94
CA GLY A 41 10.35 -9.29 -9.81
C GLY A 41 9.33 -9.64 -8.72
N SER A 42 9.55 -10.78 -8.04
CA SER A 42 8.73 -11.22 -6.91
C SER A 42 8.70 -10.19 -5.77
N THR A 43 9.82 -9.48 -5.54
CA THR A 43 9.90 -8.42 -4.53
C THR A 43 8.92 -7.28 -4.80
N GLY A 44 8.55 -7.08 -6.07
CA GLY A 44 7.53 -6.14 -6.50
C GLY A 44 6.13 -6.37 -5.92
N LEU A 45 5.83 -7.61 -5.52
CA LEU A 45 4.51 -8.02 -5.05
C LEU A 45 4.34 -7.95 -3.53
N HIS A 46 5.42 -7.75 -2.76
CA HIS A 46 5.32 -7.53 -1.31
C HIS A 46 4.56 -6.24 -0.98
N ASP A 47 3.97 -6.20 0.23
CA ASP A 47 3.32 -4.99 0.71
C ASP A 47 4.33 -3.84 0.79
N ARG A 48 3.90 -2.67 0.32
CA ARG A 48 4.71 -1.45 0.36
C ARG A 48 3.99 -0.45 1.21
N SER A 49 4.77 0.33 1.97
CA SER A 49 4.23 1.43 2.76
C SER A 49 3.26 2.27 1.94
N ARG A 50 2.06 2.47 2.51
CA ARG A 50 1.02 3.35 1.95
C ARG A 50 1.27 4.82 2.31
N ARG A 51 2.30 5.09 3.13
CA ARG A 51 2.66 6.43 3.56
C ARG A 51 3.14 7.25 2.35
N PRO A 52 2.58 8.45 2.12
CA PRO A 52 3.07 9.32 1.06
C PRO A 52 4.52 9.71 1.32
N LYS A 53 5.34 9.74 0.26
CA LYS A 53 6.77 10.12 0.36
C LYS A 53 6.97 11.58 0.77
N ARG A 54 6.02 12.46 0.41
CA ARG A 54 6.02 13.89 0.75
C ARG A 54 4.61 14.31 1.10
N SER A 55 4.46 15.03 2.21
CA SER A 55 3.22 15.68 2.63
C SER A 55 3.49 17.19 2.72
N PRO A 56 2.64 18.07 2.15
CA PRO A 56 2.79 19.51 2.29
C PRO A 56 2.79 19.97 3.76
N ASN A 57 2.07 19.24 4.62
CA ASN A 57 1.99 19.51 6.05
C ASN A 57 2.97 18.63 6.86
N ALA A 58 4.08 18.20 6.25
CA ALA A 58 5.12 17.50 6.98
C ALA A 58 5.76 18.48 7.98
N ILE A 59 5.63 18.16 9.26
CA ILE A 59 6.28 18.90 10.34
C ILE A 59 7.78 18.59 10.37
N GLY A 60 8.59 19.56 10.82
CA GLY A 60 10.04 19.41 10.89
C GLY A 60 10.47 18.32 11.87
N GLU A 61 11.66 17.75 11.63
CA GLU A 61 12.19 16.63 12.39
C GLU A 61 12.22 16.90 13.91
N THR A 62 12.64 18.09 14.33
CA THR A 62 12.63 18.49 15.74
C THR A 62 11.24 18.40 16.36
N THR A 63 10.21 18.89 15.66
CA THR A 63 8.81 18.84 16.13
C THR A 63 8.29 17.41 16.19
N VAL A 64 8.69 16.54 15.23
CA VAL A 64 8.36 15.10 15.28
C VAL A 64 9.00 14.45 16.51
N CYS A 65 10.26 14.74 16.79
CA CYS A 65 10.98 14.21 17.95
C CYS A 65 10.34 14.64 19.27
N GLU A 66 9.99 15.92 19.40
CA GLU A 66 9.28 16.41 20.61
C GLU A 66 7.90 15.77 20.75
N ALA A 67 7.13 15.67 19.67
CA ALA A 67 5.84 14.97 19.69
C ALA A 67 5.98 13.49 20.08
N ALA A 68 7.04 12.82 19.61
CA ALA A 68 7.32 11.43 19.98
C ALA A 68 7.69 11.29 21.46
N LYS A 69 8.50 12.20 22.02
CA LYS A 69 8.83 12.21 23.45
C LYS A 69 7.58 12.38 24.32
N VAL A 70 6.70 13.32 23.97
CA VAL A 70 5.44 13.54 24.66
C VAL A 70 4.55 12.29 24.59
N LYS A 71 4.44 11.68 23.41
CA LYS A 71 3.66 10.44 23.23
C LYS A 71 4.21 9.26 24.04
N LEU A 72 5.52 9.14 24.17
CA LEU A 72 6.16 8.10 24.99
C LEU A 72 6.02 8.37 26.49
N ALA A 73 6.07 9.63 26.91
CA ALA A 73 5.85 10.03 28.30
C ALA A 73 4.39 9.84 28.75
N HIS A 74 3.45 9.88 27.81
CA HIS A 74 2.03 9.80 28.09
C HIS A 74 1.33 8.78 27.19
N ARG A 75 1.64 7.50 27.41
CA ARG A 75 1.07 6.36 26.67
C ARG A 75 -0.43 6.18 26.92
N ASP A 76 -0.92 6.74 28.02
CA ASP A 76 -2.31 6.73 28.47
C ASP A 76 -3.19 7.80 27.80
N TRP A 77 -2.59 8.76 27.06
CA TRP A 77 -3.35 9.81 26.35
C TRP A 77 -4.06 9.31 25.09
N GLY A 78 -3.97 8.01 24.78
CA GLY A 78 -4.72 7.33 23.73
C GLY A 78 -5.98 6.64 24.27
N ALA A 79 -6.88 6.20 23.38
CA ALA A 79 -7.95 5.29 23.77
C ALA A 79 -7.35 4.01 24.37
N GLU A 80 -7.94 3.53 25.47
CA GLU A 80 -7.46 2.38 26.23
C GLU A 80 -7.29 1.15 25.30
N GLY A 81 -6.03 0.77 25.01
CA GLY A 81 -5.71 -0.53 24.42
C GLY A 81 -5.16 -0.61 22.99
N ALA A 82 -4.32 0.32 22.51
CA ALA A 82 -3.69 0.19 21.17
C ALA A 82 -2.18 -0.11 21.15
N ASP A 83 -1.55 -0.40 22.29
CA ASP A 83 -0.15 -0.81 22.35
C ASP A 83 -0.06 -2.30 22.71
N GLY A 84 -0.35 -3.18 21.74
CA GLY A 84 0.23 -4.51 21.74
C GLY A 84 1.73 -4.35 21.53
N ALA A 85 2.49 -4.35 22.63
CA ALA A 85 3.93 -4.40 22.61
C ALA A 85 4.37 -5.70 21.91
N CYS A 86 5.06 -5.58 20.77
CA CYS A 86 6.09 -6.55 20.46
C CYS A 86 7.33 -6.09 21.25
N ASP A 87 7.44 -6.59 22.47
CA ASP A 87 8.73 -6.75 23.14
C ASP A 87 9.57 -7.69 22.29
N ASP A 88 10.55 -7.14 21.57
CA ASP A 88 11.73 -7.89 21.13
C ASP A 88 12.97 -7.16 21.67
N ALA A 89 13.06 -7.13 23.00
CA ALA A 89 14.32 -6.98 23.69
C ALA A 89 14.95 -8.38 23.84
N GLU A 90 16.03 -8.58 23.10
CA GLU A 90 17.15 -9.51 23.38
C GLU A 90 17.06 -10.97 22.87
N ARG A 91 17.69 -11.23 21.70
CA ARG A 91 18.84 -12.16 21.59
C ARG A 91 19.70 -11.91 20.35
#